data_AF-A0A955TQA4-F1
#
_entry.id   AF-A0A955TQA4-F1
#
_cell.length_a   1.000
_cell.length_b   1.000
_cell.length_c   1.000
_cell.angle_alpha   90.00
_cell.angle_beta   90.00
_cell.angle_gamma   90.00
#
_symmetry.space_group_name_H-M   'P 1'
#
loop_
_entity.id
_entity.type
_entity.pdbx_description
1 polymer ?
#
loop_
_entity_poly.entity_id
_entity_poly.type
_entity_poly.pdbx_seq_one_letter_code
_entity_poly.pdbx_strand_id
1 'polypeptide(L)'
;MQNIFSDPIRTAPKKPTGHYRYILGPVTGLILGGLMGSQTDLFLWHAEMEWGLLGILIGMLYAFTIPYISRFHQPFLAIISVTVVISILTLSGWIILTQYFLSPFPLFERGLLLLGCLFFPFLAWQVGEYIISNFATLRTLEPHHASTEATGELDAPKLVDSSAIIDGRILPLCKTGFLQGRLFVPKCILQELQLLADSPHPDKRIRGKRGLDILSQLRTVPHISIVIPDVAIQANIPVDEQLLRLAETLKGSIITNDWNLAQVAGLQGLTTLNINELTFE
;
A
#
# COMPACT_ATOMS: atom_id res chain seq x y z
N MET A 1 20.94 36.52 -38.55
CA MET A 1 22.00 35.48 -38.46
C MET A 1 22.07 35.06 -37.00
N GLN A 2 21.25 34.09 -36.60
CA GLN A 2 21.57 32.66 -36.49
C GLN A 2 22.42 32.28 -35.26
N ASN A 3 21.71 31.78 -34.25
CA ASN A 3 22.05 30.71 -33.31
C ASN A 3 23.17 29.77 -33.79
N ILE A 4 24.26 29.61 -33.01
CA ILE A 4 25.08 28.40 -32.95
C ILE A 4 25.70 28.27 -31.55
N PHE A 5 25.05 27.52 -30.65
CA PHE A 5 25.63 26.41 -29.88
C PHE A 5 24.60 25.92 -28.85
N SER A 6 23.72 25.07 -29.35
CA SER A 6 22.95 24.07 -28.62
C SER A 6 23.85 22.94 -28.16
N ASP A 7 23.68 22.48 -26.92
CA ASP A 7 23.39 21.07 -26.66
C ASP A 7 22.81 20.88 -25.24
N PRO A 8 21.55 20.43 -25.11
CA PRO A 8 21.00 19.97 -23.85
C PRO A 8 21.27 18.48 -23.64
N ILE A 9 21.49 18.17 -22.38
CA ILE A 9 21.69 16.87 -21.76
C ILE A 9 20.73 15.79 -22.31
N ARG A 10 21.32 14.66 -22.70
CA ARG A 10 20.70 13.35 -23.00
C ARG A 10 19.45 13.09 -22.15
N THR A 11 18.30 12.99 -22.81
CA THR A 11 17.08 12.40 -22.25
C THR A 11 17.19 10.89 -22.27
N ALA A 12 16.91 10.25 -21.14
CA ALA A 12 16.77 8.80 -21.03
C ALA A 12 15.53 8.32 -21.83
N PRO A 13 15.54 7.10 -22.41
CA PRO A 13 14.39 6.59 -23.15
C PRO A 13 13.19 6.36 -22.22
N LYS A 14 12.10 7.12 -22.42
CA LYS A 14 10.79 6.80 -21.86
C LYS A 14 10.34 5.44 -22.40
N LYS A 15 10.25 4.43 -21.52
CA LYS A 15 9.55 3.16 -21.82
C LYS A 15 8.10 3.46 -22.22
N PRO A 16 7.62 3.07 -23.41
CA PRO A 16 6.23 3.27 -23.79
C PRO A 16 5.43 2.00 -23.44
N THR A 17 4.99 1.86 -22.19
CA THR A 17 4.17 0.69 -21.81
C THR A 17 3.09 1.05 -20.79
N GLY A 18 2.24 2.02 -21.12
CA GLY A 18 1.07 2.37 -20.29
C GLY A 18 -0.24 2.41 -21.07
N HIS A 19 -0.23 2.93 -22.29
CA HIS A 19 -1.47 3.23 -23.02
C HIS A 19 -2.19 2.00 -23.58
N TYR A 20 -1.48 0.92 -23.91
CA TYR A 20 -2.12 -0.29 -24.45
C TYR A 20 -3.07 -0.96 -23.46
N ARG A 21 -2.78 -0.94 -22.15
CA ARG A 21 -3.64 -1.57 -21.13
C ARG A 21 -5.00 -0.88 -20.98
N TYR A 22 -5.06 0.43 -21.24
CA TYR A 22 -6.31 1.21 -21.14
C TYR A 22 -7.24 1.00 -22.35
N ILE A 23 -6.70 0.58 -23.50
CA ILE A 23 -7.48 0.34 -24.71
C ILE A 23 -7.82 -1.15 -24.85
N LEU A 24 -6.93 -2.05 -24.41
CA LEU A 24 -7.10 -3.50 -24.56
C LEU A 24 -8.29 -4.04 -23.76
N GLY A 25 -8.55 -3.53 -22.55
CA GLY A 25 -9.67 -3.95 -21.70
C GLY A 25 -11.05 -3.67 -22.30
N PRO A 26 -11.36 -2.42 -22.69
CA PRO A 26 -12.63 -2.09 -23.33
C PRO A 26 -12.84 -2.83 -24.66
N VAL A 27 -11.78 -2.97 -25.47
CA VAL A 27 -11.85 -3.66 -26.76
C VAL A 27 -12.11 -5.16 -26.58
N THR A 28 -11.44 -5.82 -25.62
CA THR A 28 -11.68 -7.23 -25.32
C THR A 28 -13.06 -7.47 -24.71
N GLY A 29 -13.55 -6.57 -23.84
CA GLY A 29 -14.90 -6.63 -23.28
C GLY A 29 -16.00 -6.46 -24.32
N LEU A 30 -15.84 -5.55 -25.29
CA LEU A 30 -16.76 -5.38 -26.42
C LEU A 30 -16.82 -6.61 -27.32
N ILE A 31 -15.66 -7.21 -27.62
CA ILE A 31 -15.56 -8.39 -28.49
C ILE A 31 -16.17 -9.63 -27.79
N LEU A 32 -15.84 -9.88 -26.52
CA LEU A 32 -16.39 -11.00 -25.75
C LEU A 32 -17.89 -10.83 -25.48
N GLY A 33 -18.35 -9.62 -25.14
CA GLY A 33 -19.77 -9.32 -24.94
C GLY A 33 -20.59 -9.50 -26.21
N GLY A 34 -20.08 -9.03 -27.36
CA GLY A 34 -20.74 -9.22 -28.66
C GLY A 34 -20.76 -10.69 -29.13
N LEU A 35 -19.71 -11.45 -28.84
CA LEU A 35 -19.67 -12.89 -29.14
C LEU A 35 -20.66 -13.67 -28.27
N MET A 36 -20.73 -13.37 -26.96
CA MET A 36 -21.71 -14.01 -26.07
C MET A 36 -23.15 -13.63 -26.47
N GLY A 37 -23.41 -12.36 -26.80
CA GLY A 37 -24.74 -11.91 -27.25
C GLY A 37 -25.19 -12.55 -28.56
N SER A 38 -24.30 -12.66 -29.55
CA SER A 38 -24.65 -13.25 -30.85
C SER A 38 -24.86 -14.77 -30.81
N GLN A 39 -24.18 -15.49 -29.89
CA GLN A 39 -24.44 -16.91 -29.66
C GLN A 39 -25.75 -17.16 -28.93
N THR A 40 -26.19 -16.23 -28.06
CA THR A 40 -27.48 -16.33 -27.37
C THR A 40 -28.67 -15.98 -28.26
N ASP A 41 -28.52 -15.05 -29.20
CA ASP A 41 -29.58 -14.67 -30.16
C ASP A 41 -29.87 -15.79 -31.18
N LEU A 42 -28.89 -16.63 -31.50
CA LEU A 42 -29.09 -17.77 -32.41
C LEU A 42 -29.88 -18.93 -31.75
N PHE A 43 -30.05 -18.93 -30.42
CA PHE A 43 -30.59 -20.08 -29.67
C PHE A 43 -32.01 -19.86 -29.12
N LEU A 44 -32.55 -18.65 -29.15
CA LEU A 44 -33.86 -18.31 -28.57
C LEU A 44 -34.73 -17.50 -29.53
N TRP A 45 -35.19 -18.13 -30.61
CA TRP A 45 -36.09 -17.48 -31.59
C TRP A 45 -37.52 -17.20 -31.06
N HIS A 46 -37.78 -17.24 -29.74
CA HIS A 46 -39.14 -17.08 -29.18
C HIS A 46 -39.24 -16.06 -28.03
N ALA A 47 -38.18 -15.32 -27.70
CA ALA A 47 -38.25 -14.26 -26.69
C ALA A 47 -37.88 -12.91 -27.31
N GLU A 48 -38.89 -12.05 -27.52
CA GLU A 48 -38.74 -10.66 -27.98
C GLU A 48 -38.10 -9.76 -26.89
N MET A 49 -36.89 -10.09 -26.45
CA MET A 49 -36.14 -9.27 -25.52
C MET A 49 -34.66 -9.29 -25.90
N GLU A 50 -34.12 -8.11 -26.21
CA GLU A 50 -32.75 -7.93 -26.73
C GLU A 50 -31.71 -8.11 -25.61
N TRP A 51 -31.51 -9.36 -25.18
CA TRP A 51 -30.51 -9.74 -24.18
C TRP A 51 -29.09 -9.35 -24.59
N GLY A 52 -28.83 -9.21 -25.89
CA GLY A 52 -27.58 -8.67 -26.43
C GLY A 52 -27.28 -7.24 -25.94
N LEU A 53 -28.28 -6.36 -25.85
CA LEU A 53 -28.09 -4.99 -25.34
C LEU A 53 -27.75 -5.00 -23.85
N LEU A 54 -28.37 -5.89 -23.07
CA LEU A 54 -28.09 -6.04 -21.64
C LEU A 54 -26.65 -6.51 -21.40
N GLY A 55 -26.18 -7.49 -22.18
CA GLY A 55 -24.80 -7.98 -22.12
C GLY A 55 -23.76 -6.93 -22.50
N ILE A 56 -24.03 -6.13 -23.55
CA ILE A 56 -23.16 -5.01 -23.95
C ILE A 56 -23.13 -3.93 -22.86
N LEU A 57 -24.26 -3.63 -22.23
CA LEU A 57 -24.37 -2.63 -21.17
C LEU A 57 -23.60 -3.06 -19.90
N ILE A 58 -23.69 -4.33 -19.52
CA ILE A 58 -22.90 -4.91 -18.41
C ILE A 58 -21.41 -4.90 -18.74
N GLY A 59 -21.03 -5.26 -19.96
CA GLY A 59 -19.64 -5.22 -20.43
C GLY A 59 -19.05 -3.81 -20.45
N MET A 60 -19.83 -2.80 -20.88
CA MET A 60 -19.43 -1.39 -20.81
C MET A 60 -19.26 -0.89 -19.37
N LEU A 61 -20.16 -1.28 -18.46
CA LEU A 61 -20.06 -0.93 -17.04
C LEU A 61 -18.79 -1.51 -16.41
N TYR A 62 -18.46 -2.77 -16.73
CA TYR A 62 -17.24 -3.43 -16.26
C TYR A 62 -15.96 -2.79 -16.84
N ALA A 63 -15.96 -2.43 -18.13
CA ALA A 63 -14.83 -1.74 -18.74
C ALA A 63 -14.58 -0.34 -18.14
N PHE A 64 -15.65 0.33 -17.67
CA PHE A 64 -15.57 1.65 -17.05
C PHE A 64 -15.00 1.62 -15.61
N THR A 65 -15.17 0.52 -14.87
CA THR A 65 -14.70 0.40 -13.48
C THR A 65 -13.21 0.05 -13.37
N ILE A 66 -12.64 -0.67 -14.35
CA ILE A 66 -11.20 -1.05 -14.39
C ILE A 66 -10.23 0.14 -14.19
N PRO A 67 -10.37 1.28 -14.90
CA PRO A 67 -9.48 2.42 -14.70
C PRO A 67 -9.66 3.07 -13.31
N TYR A 68 -10.87 3.03 -12.73
CA TYR A 68 -11.15 3.57 -11.40
C TYR A 68 -10.45 2.76 -10.29
N ILE A 69 -10.43 1.42 -10.45
CA ILE A 69 -9.70 0.50 -9.56
C ILE A 69 -8.20 0.80 -9.57
N SER A 70 -7.64 1.14 -10.74
CA SER A 70 -6.21 1.45 -10.86
C SER A 70 -5.80 2.81 -10.29
N ARG A 71 -6.76 3.69 -9.97
CA ARG A 71 -6.51 5.06 -9.49
C ARG A 71 -6.61 5.20 -7.97
N PHE A 72 -7.31 4.29 -7.30
CA PHE A 72 -7.41 4.27 -5.84
C PHE A 72 -6.34 3.37 -5.23
N HIS A 73 -5.50 3.95 -4.38
CA HIS A 73 -4.43 3.27 -3.61
C HIS A 73 -4.96 2.33 -2.50
N GLN A 74 -6.26 2.02 -2.48
CA GLN A 74 -6.93 1.30 -1.39
C GLN A 74 -7.46 -0.06 -1.92
N PRO A 75 -6.83 -1.20 -1.56
CA PRO A 75 -7.18 -2.53 -2.10
C PRO A 75 -8.62 -2.95 -1.80
N PHE A 76 -9.25 -2.34 -0.80
CA PHE A 76 -10.62 -2.62 -0.37
C PHE A 76 -11.68 -2.37 -1.46
N LEU A 77 -11.55 -1.27 -2.24
CA LEU A 77 -12.52 -0.93 -3.28
C LEU A 77 -12.45 -1.89 -4.49
N ALA A 78 -11.25 -2.42 -4.78
CA ALA A 78 -11.06 -3.42 -5.82
C ALA A 78 -11.78 -4.73 -5.47
N ILE A 79 -11.66 -5.17 -4.22
CA ILE A 79 -12.30 -6.40 -3.72
C ILE A 79 -13.83 -6.28 -3.81
N ILE A 80 -14.40 -5.14 -3.40
CA ILE A 80 -15.86 -4.90 -3.51
C ILE A 80 -16.31 -5.02 -4.97
N SER A 81 -15.57 -4.44 -5.92
CA SER A 81 -15.94 -4.50 -7.34
C SER A 81 -15.93 -5.92 -7.91
N VAL A 82 -14.95 -6.75 -7.54
CA VAL A 82 -14.86 -8.14 -8.00
C VAL A 82 -15.97 -9.00 -7.39
N THR A 83 -16.25 -8.83 -6.10
CA THR A 83 -17.31 -9.58 -5.40
C THR A 83 -18.69 -9.23 -5.95
N VAL A 84 -18.95 -7.96 -6.27
CA VAL A 84 -20.20 -7.52 -6.90
C VAL A 84 -20.36 -8.15 -8.28
N VAL A 85 -19.30 -8.21 -9.08
CA VAL A 85 -19.34 -8.83 -10.42
C VAL A 85 -19.60 -10.33 -10.34
N ILE A 86 -18.91 -11.06 -9.46
CA ILE A 86 -19.14 -12.50 -9.25
C ILE A 86 -20.58 -12.76 -8.76
N SER A 87 -21.10 -11.91 -7.88
CA SER A 87 -22.48 -12.00 -7.38
C SER A 87 -23.51 -11.79 -8.50
N ILE A 88 -23.27 -10.85 -9.41
CA ILE A 88 -24.15 -10.59 -10.56
C ILE A 88 -24.13 -11.77 -11.55
N LEU A 89 -22.95 -12.33 -11.83
CA LEU A 89 -22.80 -13.47 -12.75
C LEU A 89 -23.43 -14.76 -12.19
N THR A 90 -23.34 -14.97 -10.88
CA THR A 90 -23.97 -16.12 -10.23
C THR A 90 -25.48 -15.97 -10.18
N LEU A 91 -25.99 -14.77 -9.88
CA LEU A 91 -27.43 -14.47 -9.89
C LEU A 91 -28.03 -14.61 -11.29
N SER A 92 -27.36 -14.10 -12.33
CA SER A 92 -27.83 -14.22 -13.71
C SER A 92 -27.85 -15.67 -14.19
N GLY A 93 -26.84 -16.48 -13.82
CA GLY A 93 -26.84 -17.91 -14.08
C GLY A 93 -28.01 -18.64 -13.42
N TRP A 94 -28.36 -18.25 -12.19
CA TRP A 94 -29.49 -18.82 -11.45
C TRP A 94 -30.85 -18.48 -12.07
N ILE A 95 -31.02 -17.24 -12.54
CA ILE A 95 -32.26 -16.79 -13.20
C ILE A 95 -32.46 -17.54 -14.53
N ILE A 96 -31.42 -17.66 -15.35
CA ILE A 96 -31.45 -18.42 -16.61
C ILE A 96 -31.83 -19.87 -16.32
N LEU A 97 -31.18 -20.50 -15.34
CA LEU A 97 -31.47 -21.87 -14.95
C LEU A 97 -32.93 -22.08 -14.50
N THR A 98 -33.47 -21.15 -13.70
CA THR A 98 -34.85 -21.23 -13.20
C THR A 98 -35.86 -21.14 -14.35
N GLN A 99 -35.60 -20.27 -15.32
CA GLN A 99 -36.43 -20.10 -16.52
C GLN A 99 -36.41 -21.34 -17.44
N TYR A 100 -35.30 -22.08 -17.49
CA TYR A 100 -35.19 -23.35 -18.22
C TYR A 100 -35.70 -24.58 -17.45
N PHE A 101 -35.75 -24.54 -16.12
CA PHE A 101 -36.35 -25.63 -15.32
C PHE A 101 -37.88 -25.68 -15.48
N LEU A 102 -38.51 -24.53 -15.71
CA LEU A 102 -39.94 -24.38 -15.96
C LEU A 102 -40.36 -24.75 -17.39
N SER A 103 -39.41 -24.97 -18.31
CA SER A 103 -39.71 -25.29 -19.71
C SER A 103 -39.74 -26.81 -19.98
N PRO A 104 -40.56 -27.27 -20.95
CA PRO A 104 -40.89 -28.68 -21.11
C PRO A 104 -39.84 -29.48 -21.90
N PHE A 105 -38.54 -29.32 -21.62
CA PHE A 105 -37.45 -30.01 -22.33
C PHE A 105 -37.12 -31.43 -21.78
N PRO A 106 -36.53 -32.32 -22.59
CA PRO A 106 -36.28 -33.73 -22.25
C PRO A 106 -35.26 -33.97 -21.12
N LEU A 107 -35.38 -35.13 -20.45
CA LEU A 107 -34.64 -35.51 -19.23
C LEU A 107 -33.10 -35.46 -19.35
N PHE A 108 -32.54 -35.67 -20.55
CA PHE A 108 -31.09 -35.72 -20.77
C PHE A 108 -30.40 -34.37 -20.53
N GLU A 109 -31.01 -33.27 -20.97
CA GLU A 109 -30.44 -31.93 -20.82
C GLU A 109 -30.49 -31.43 -19.36
N ARG A 110 -31.45 -31.93 -18.58
CA ARG A 110 -31.57 -31.64 -17.14
C ARG A 110 -30.39 -32.20 -16.34
N GLY A 111 -29.81 -33.32 -16.77
CA GLY A 111 -28.64 -33.93 -16.12
C GLY A 111 -27.37 -33.10 -16.27
N LEU A 112 -27.15 -32.52 -17.45
CA LEU A 112 -25.99 -31.65 -17.72
C LEU A 112 -26.07 -30.33 -16.92
N LEU A 113 -27.29 -29.82 -16.71
CA LEU A 113 -27.55 -28.63 -15.90
C LEU A 113 -27.32 -28.86 -14.40
N LEU A 114 -27.71 -30.02 -13.86
CA LEU A 114 -27.39 -30.40 -12.48
C LEU A 114 -25.88 -30.48 -12.24
N LEU A 115 -25.13 -30.97 -13.22
CA LEU A 115 -23.66 -30.93 -13.19
C LEU A 115 -23.13 -29.49 -13.17
N GLY A 116 -23.68 -28.59 -13.99
CA GLY A 116 -23.35 -27.16 -13.96
C GLY A 116 -23.63 -26.51 -12.60
N CYS A 117 -24.76 -26.84 -11.97
CA CYS A 117 -25.16 -26.31 -10.66
C CYS A 117 -24.19 -26.70 -9.54
N LEU A 118 -23.54 -27.85 -9.64
CA LEU A 118 -22.51 -28.27 -8.69
C LEU A 118 -21.14 -27.71 -9.06
N PHE A 119 -20.87 -27.54 -10.36
CA PHE A 119 -19.57 -27.09 -10.86
C PHE A 119 -19.30 -25.60 -10.59
N PHE A 120 -20.27 -24.72 -10.82
CA PHE A 120 -20.05 -23.28 -10.67
C PHE A 120 -19.80 -22.82 -9.22
N PRO A 121 -20.55 -23.30 -8.20
CA PRO A 121 -20.24 -23.02 -6.80
C PRO A 121 -18.88 -23.58 -6.37
N PHE A 122 -18.51 -24.77 -6.86
CA PHE A 122 -17.21 -25.36 -6.60
C PHE A 122 -16.06 -24.52 -7.19
N LEU A 123 -16.22 -24.03 -8.42
CA LEU A 123 -15.25 -23.16 -9.06
C LEU A 123 -15.13 -21.81 -8.32
N ALA A 124 -16.26 -21.24 -7.89
CA ALA A 124 -16.29 -20.01 -7.10
C ALA A 124 -15.57 -20.17 -5.75
N TRP A 125 -15.75 -21.32 -5.08
CA TRP A 125 -15.04 -21.65 -3.85
C TRP A 125 -13.52 -21.71 -4.06
N GLN A 126 -13.05 -22.43 -5.10
CA GLN A 126 -11.63 -22.53 -5.42
C GLN A 126 -10.99 -21.18 -5.74
N VAL A 127 -11.67 -20.32 -6.50
CA VAL A 127 -11.17 -18.97 -6.81
C VAL A 127 -11.17 -18.09 -5.55
N GLY A 128 -12.16 -18.22 -4.68
CA GLY A 128 -12.21 -17.53 -3.39
C GLY A 128 -10.99 -17.84 -2.52
N GLU A 129 -10.68 -19.13 -2.34
CA GLU A 129 -9.49 -19.59 -1.63
C GLU A 129 -8.18 -19.06 -2.25
N TYR A 130 -8.07 -19.06 -3.57
CA TYR A 130 -6.90 -18.51 -4.26
C TYR A 130 -6.73 -17.00 -4.04
N ILE A 131 -7.83 -16.24 -4.06
CA ILE A 131 -7.80 -14.79 -3.79
C ILE A 131 -7.44 -14.53 -2.31
N ILE A 132 -8.04 -15.28 -1.37
CA ILE A 132 -7.78 -15.14 0.07
C ILE A 132 -6.32 -15.46 0.40
N SER A 133 -5.79 -16.57 -0.13
CA SER A 133 -4.40 -16.98 0.10
C SER A 133 -3.41 -15.99 -0.50
N ASN A 134 -3.62 -15.54 -1.74
CA ASN A 134 -2.75 -14.56 -2.37
C ASN A 134 -2.86 -13.18 -1.69
N PHE A 135 -4.03 -12.82 -1.17
CA PHE A 135 -4.20 -11.63 -0.34
C PHE A 135 -3.54 -11.76 1.04
N ALA A 136 -3.57 -12.94 1.67
CA ALA A 136 -2.84 -13.22 2.90
C ALA A 136 -1.32 -13.10 2.70
N THR A 137 -0.81 -13.53 1.54
CA THR A 137 0.59 -13.33 1.15
C THR A 137 0.92 -11.85 0.90
N LEU A 138 -0.01 -11.05 0.37
CA LEU A 138 0.18 -9.60 0.23
C LEU A 138 0.08 -8.87 1.58
N ARG A 139 -0.78 -9.31 2.51
CA ARG A 139 -0.88 -8.81 3.90
C ARG A 139 0.33 -9.13 4.77
N THR A 140 1.14 -10.11 4.37
CA THR A 140 2.42 -10.43 5.05
C THR A 140 3.61 -9.67 4.45
N LEU A 141 3.44 -9.05 3.27
CA LEU A 141 4.40 -8.16 2.62
C LEU A 141 4.08 -6.67 2.84
N GLU A 142 2.85 -6.32 3.19
CA GLU A 142 2.54 -5.06 3.86
C GLU A 142 2.94 -5.16 5.35
N PRO A 143 3.76 -4.24 5.88
CA PRO A 143 4.08 -4.25 7.30
C PRO A 143 2.78 -3.97 8.06
N HIS A 144 2.31 -4.99 8.78
CA HIS A 144 1.26 -5.01 9.79
C HIS A 144 0.74 -3.62 10.22
N HIS A 145 -0.23 -3.08 9.48
CA HIS A 145 -1.22 -2.19 10.07
C HIS A 145 -2.23 -3.07 10.81
N ALA A 146 -1.85 -3.47 12.03
CA ALA A 146 -2.80 -3.99 13.00
C ALA A 146 -3.70 -2.84 13.43
N SER A 147 -4.90 -2.79 12.87
CA SER A 147 -6.03 -2.11 13.49
C SER A 147 -6.40 -2.91 14.75
N THR A 148 -5.68 -2.63 15.83
CA THR A 148 -6.20 -2.87 17.19
C THR A 148 -6.72 -1.53 17.66
N GLU A 149 -8.03 -1.40 17.64
CA GLU A 149 -8.76 -0.41 18.42
C GLU A 149 -8.51 -0.68 19.92
N ALA A 150 -7.36 -0.24 20.42
CA ALA A 150 -7.09 -0.07 21.83
C ALA A 150 -5.92 0.91 21.98
N THR A 151 -6.20 2.09 22.55
CA THR A 151 -5.27 3.15 22.98
C THR A 151 -4.58 3.95 21.87
N GLY A 152 -5.13 5.13 21.58
CA GLY A 152 -4.55 6.14 20.68
C GLY A 152 -3.24 6.80 21.12
N GLU A 153 -2.45 6.15 21.99
CA GLU A 153 -1.13 6.61 22.43
C GLU A 153 0.04 5.80 21.83
N LEU A 154 -0.20 4.58 21.34
CA LEU A 154 0.89 3.68 20.90
C LEU A 154 1.36 3.90 19.45
N ASP A 155 0.66 4.72 18.67
CA ASP A 155 1.00 5.00 17.26
C ASP A 155 1.43 6.46 17.02
N ALA A 156 1.67 7.21 18.10
CA ALA A 156 2.21 8.57 18.01
C ALA A 156 3.64 8.52 17.42
N PRO A 157 3.97 9.35 16.41
CA PRO A 157 5.28 9.36 15.79
C PRO A 157 6.41 9.54 16.80
N LYS A 158 7.38 8.63 16.81
CA LYS A 158 8.57 8.73 17.67
C LYS A 158 9.74 9.21 16.83
N LEU A 159 10.06 10.50 16.92
CA LEU A 159 11.19 11.09 16.20
C LEU A 159 12.48 10.76 16.93
N VAL A 160 13.49 10.28 16.19
CA VAL A 160 14.78 9.90 16.77
C VAL A 160 15.85 10.92 16.40
N ASP A 161 16.54 11.42 17.41
CA ASP A 161 17.68 12.33 17.30
C ASP A 161 19.01 11.59 17.06
N SER A 162 19.99 12.27 16.44
CA SER A 162 21.34 11.75 16.16
C SER A 162 22.07 11.36 17.44
N SER A 163 21.89 12.11 18.54
CA SER A 163 22.50 11.82 19.84
C SER A 163 22.11 10.43 20.39
N ALA A 164 20.81 10.11 20.35
CA ALA A 164 20.27 8.82 20.79
C ALA A 164 20.73 7.66 19.88
N ILE A 165 20.84 7.92 18.58
CA ILE A 165 21.32 6.93 17.60
C ILE A 165 22.80 6.63 17.80
N ILE A 166 23.65 7.65 17.93
CA ILE A 166 25.12 7.47 18.05
C ILE A 166 25.47 6.73 19.35
N ASP A 167 24.81 7.08 20.44
CA ASP A 167 24.97 6.43 21.73
C ASP A 167 24.63 4.93 21.64
N GLY A 168 23.50 4.61 21.00
CA GLY A 168 23.12 3.26 20.65
C GLY A 168 22.32 2.49 21.70
N ARG A 169 22.06 3.07 22.87
CA ARG A 169 21.16 2.47 23.88
C ARG A 169 19.73 2.28 23.37
N ILE A 170 19.31 2.99 22.31
CA ILE A 170 18.03 2.76 21.65
C ILE A 170 17.88 1.34 21.09
N LEU A 171 18.97 0.71 20.65
CA LEU A 171 18.91 -0.60 20.00
C LEU A 171 18.52 -1.73 20.97
N PRO A 172 19.14 -1.88 22.16
CA PRO A 172 18.66 -2.82 23.18
C PRO A 172 17.20 -2.59 23.57
N LEU A 173 16.75 -1.33 23.73
CA LEU A 173 15.36 -1.01 24.07
C LEU A 173 14.36 -1.47 23.00
N CYS A 174 14.76 -1.39 21.73
CA CYS A 174 13.99 -1.94 20.62
C CYS A 174 13.99 -3.47 20.62
N LYS A 175 15.16 -4.09 20.85
CA LYS A 175 15.30 -5.57 20.86
C LYS A 175 14.51 -6.25 21.98
N THR A 176 14.41 -5.62 23.14
CA THR A 176 13.62 -6.14 24.27
C THR A 176 12.12 -5.92 24.09
N GLY A 177 11.71 -5.14 23.09
CA GLY A 177 10.31 -4.74 22.90
C GLY A 177 9.83 -3.67 23.88
N PHE A 178 10.73 -2.97 24.59
CA PHE A 178 10.34 -1.81 25.40
C PHE A 178 9.93 -0.63 24.52
N LEU A 179 10.69 -0.40 23.44
CA LEU A 179 10.34 0.54 22.38
C LEU A 179 9.81 -0.26 21.18
N GLN A 180 8.59 0.02 20.74
CA GLN A 180 7.94 -0.66 19.61
C GLN A 180 7.34 0.36 18.63
N GLY A 181 7.06 -0.11 17.41
CA GLY A 181 6.31 0.65 16.41
C GLY A 181 7.19 1.43 15.43
N ARG A 182 6.68 2.58 14.98
CA ARG A 182 7.29 3.38 13.92
C ARG A 182 8.27 4.41 14.49
N LEU A 183 9.55 4.24 14.15
CA LEU A 183 10.61 5.21 14.45
C LEU A 183 10.81 6.14 13.27
N PHE A 184 10.57 7.42 13.48
CA PHE A 184 10.74 8.45 12.47
C PHE A 184 12.17 8.96 12.53
N VAL A 185 12.93 8.75 11.46
CA VAL A 185 14.32 9.24 11.33
C VAL A 185 14.34 10.28 10.21
N PRO A 186 14.28 11.58 10.54
CA PRO A 186 14.23 12.65 9.55
C PRO A 186 15.47 12.67 8.66
N LYS A 187 15.31 13.21 7.44
CA LYS A 187 16.42 13.34 6.49
C LYS A 187 17.57 14.21 7.03
N CYS A 188 17.28 15.23 7.86
CA CYS A 188 18.31 16.06 8.49
C CYS A 188 19.24 15.25 9.41
N ILE A 189 18.70 14.28 10.16
CA ILE A 189 19.48 13.40 11.05
C ILE A 189 20.35 12.43 10.25
N LEU A 190 19.83 11.90 9.15
CA LEU A 190 20.62 11.07 8.23
C LEU A 190 21.78 11.87 7.63
N GLN A 191 21.53 13.13 7.23
CA GLN A 191 22.57 14.02 6.70
C GLN A 191 23.62 14.35 7.75
N GLU A 192 23.23 14.63 8.99
CA GLU A 192 24.18 14.88 10.08
C GLU A 192 25.09 13.67 10.33
N LEU A 193 24.52 12.46 10.40
CA LEU A 193 25.30 11.23 10.56
C LEU A 193 26.26 10.99 9.39
N GLN A 194 25.84 11.28 8.16
CA GLN A 194 26.70 11.20 6.97
C GLN A 194 27.84 12.22 7.03
N LEU A 195 27.55 13.48 7.36
CA LEU A 195 28.57 14.53 7.52
C LEU A 195 29.58 14.17 8.61
N LEU A 196 29.14 13.57 9.71
CA LEU A 196 30.03 13.04 10.73
C LEU A 196 30.88 11.88 10.20
N ALA A 197 30.29 10.94 9.47
CA ALA A 197 30.98 9.78 8.88
C ALA A 197 32.05 10.18 7.84
N ASP A 198 31.82 11.28 7.12
CA ASP A 198 32.75 11.82 6.12
C ASP A 198 33.73 12.86 6.71
N SER A 199 33.67 13.11 8.03
CA SER A 199 34.52 14.09 8.68
C SER A 199 36.02 13.71 8.60
N PRO A 200 36.93 14.68 8.39
CA PRO A 200 38.37 14.43 8.42
C PRO A 200 38.84 13.98 9.81
N HIS A 201 38.14 14.40 10.88
CA HIS A 201 38.47 14.03 12.25
C HIS A 201 38.09 12.57 12.55
N PRO A 202 39.05 11.72 12.98
CA PRO A 202 38.80 10.31 13.26
C PRO A 202 37.65 10.07 14.25
N ASP A 203 37.57 10.85 15.32
CA ASP A 203 36.55 10.66 16.38
C ASP A 203 35.14 10.91 15.85
N LYS A 204 34.95 11.98 15.06
CA LYS A 204 33.67 12.31 14.42
C LYS A 204 33.27 11.22 13.42
N ARG A 205 34.23 10.74 12.63
CA ARG A 205 34.03 9.65 11.66
C ARG A 205 33.61 8.35 12.31
N ILE A 206 34.22 7.96 13.43
CA ILE A 206 33.83 6.77 14.19
C ILE A 206 32.39 6.90 14.69
N ARG A 207 32.02 8.05 15.25
CA ARG A 207 30.66 8.33 15.73
C ARG A 207 29.61 8.27 14.61
N GLY A 208 29.88 8.92 13.47
CA GLY A 208 28.96 8.90 12.32
C GLY A 208 28.75 7.49 11.76
N LYS A 209 29.84 6.73 11.56
CA LYS A 209 29.75 5.33 11.11
C LYS A 209 28.98 4.45 12.10
N ARG A 210 29.22 4.62 13.39
CA ARG A 210 28.49 3.91 14.45
C ARG A 210 26.99 4.20 14.40
N GLY A 211 26.59 5.47 14.23
CA GLY A 211 25.18 5.83 14.15
C GLY A 211 24.48 5.22 12.92
N LEU A 212 25.14 5.23 11.76
CA LEU A 212 24.62 4.58 10.54
C LEU A 212 24.52 3.05 10.71
N ASP A 213 25.48 2.42 11.38
CA ASP A 213 25.43 0.99 11.68
C ASP A 213 24.27 0.63 12.60
N ILE A 214 24.04 1.42 13.65
CA ILE A 214 22.89 1.24 14.56
C ILE A 214 21.57 1.38 13.83
N LEU A 215 21.43 2.34 12.91
CA LEU A 215 20.24 2.45 12.06
C LEU A 215 20.04 1.22 11.19
N SER A 216 21.12 0.63 10.64
CA SER A 216 21.05 -0.62 9.88
C SER A 216 20.58 -1.77 10.76
N GLN A 217 21.12 -1.89 11.98
CA GLN A 217 20.70 -2.91 12.94
C GLN A 217 19.24 -2.75 13.36
N LEU A 218 18.78 -1.51 13.60
CA LEU A 218 17.38 -1.23 13.94
C LEU A 218 16.39 -1.69 12.86
N ARG A 219 16.78 -1.67 11.57
CA ARG A 219 15.95 -2.21 10.47
C ARG A 219 15.76 -3.72 10.54
N THR A 220 16.67 -4.44 11.20
CA THR A 220 16.59 -5.90 11.34
C THR A 220 15.80 -6.34 12.58
N VAL A 221 15.45 -5.41 13.47
CA VAL A 221 14.71 -5.72 14.70
C VAL A 221 13.25 -6.01 14.37
N PRO A 222 12.70 -7.18 14.77
CA PRO A 222 11.29 -7.46 14.58
C PRO A 222 10.45 -6.45 15.37
N HIS A 223 9.31 -6.02 14.82
CA HIS A 223 8.38 -5.04 15.42
C HIS A 223 8.84 -3.57 15.44
N ILE A 224 9.97 -3.25 14.80
CA ILE A 224 10.39 -1.86 14.52
C ILE A 224 10.28 -1.56 13.02
N SER A 225 9.72 -0.40 12.70
CA SER A 225 9.72 0.12 11.33
C SER A 225 10.35 1.51 11.30
N ILE A 226 11.41 1.67 10.51
CA ILE A 226 12.05 2.98 10.31
C ILE A 226 11.33 3.71 9.18
N VAL A 227 10.78 4.88 9.50
CA VAL A 227 10.11 5.77 8.55
C VAL A 227 10.98 7.01 8.35
N ILE A 228 11.24 7.36 7.09
CA ILE A 228 11.92 8.60 6.74
C ILE A 228 10.85 9.57 6.23
N PRO A 229 10.41 10.55 7.04
CA PRO A 229 9.37 11.48 6.62
C PRO A 229 9.87 12.34 5.45
N ASP A 230 9.02 12.50 4.43
CA ASP A 230 9.30 13.36 3.27
C ASP A 230 8.92 14.81 3.56
N VAL A 231 9.64 15.42 4.50
CA VAL A 231 9.47 16.83 4.87
C VAL A 231 10.63 17.64 4.32
N ALA A 232 10.31 18.78 3.72
CA ALA A 232 11.30 19.69 3.15
C ALA A 232 12.24 20.20 4.25
N ILE A 233 13.54 19.95 4.07
CA ILE A 233 14.60 20.45 4.94
C ILE A 233 14.75 21.96 4.69
N GLN A 234 14.67 22.76 5.74
CA GLN A 234 14.87 24.20 5.66
C GLN A 234 16.35 24.50 5.92
N ALA A 235 17.10 24.87 4.87
CA ALA A 235 18.56 24.97 4.93
C ALA A 235 19.11 25.95 5.98
N ASN A 236 18.33 26.95 6.39
CA ASN A 236 18.76 27.99 7.33
C ASN A 236 18.34 27.72 8.79
N ILE A 237 17.70 26.59 9.08
CA ILE A 237 17.21 26.27 10.42
C ILE A 237 18.14 25.24 11.07
N PRO A 238 18.55 25.43 12.34
CA PRO A 238 19.28 24.41 13.10
C PRO A 238 18.55 23.06 13.11
N VAL A 239 19.30 21.95 13.12
CA VAL A 239 18.73 20.59 13.09
C VAL A 239 17.74 20.37 14.25
N ASP A 240 18.11 20.84 15.45
CA ASP A 240 17.29 20.77 16.67
C ASP A 240 15.94 21.47 16.52
N GLU A 241 15.94 22.67 15.94
CA GLU A 241 14.70 23.41 15.70
C GLU A 241 13.83 22.74 14.62
N GLN A 242 14.44 22.13 13.61
CA GLN A 242 13.71 21.31 12.63
C GLN A 242 13.06 20.09 13.29
N LEU A 243 13.74 19.42 14.22
CA LEU A 243 13.20 18.30 14.98
C LEU A 243 12.00 18.72 15.83
N LEU A 244 12.12 19.83 16.56
CA LEU A 244 11.05 20.37 17.41
C LEU A 244 9.79 20.68 16.59
N ARG A 245 9.95 21.43 15.48
CA ARG A 245 8.84 21.77 14.58
C ARG A 245 8.20 20.53 13.96
N LEU A 246 9.01 19.54 13.60
CA LEU A 246 8.50 18.30 13.02
C LEU A 246 7.73 17.47 14.06
N ALA A 247 8.22 17.40 15.29
CA ALA A 247 7.53 16.73 16.39
C ALA A 247 6.19 17.41 16.70
N GLU A 248 6.15 18.75 16.74
CA GLU A 248 4.92 19.52 16.92
C GLU A 248 3.91 19.25 15.79
N THR A 249 4.36 19.33 14.54
CA THR A 249 3.51 19.13 13.35
C THR A 249 2.91 17.72 13.32
N LEU A 250 3.72 16.72 13.68
CA LEU A 250 3.32 15.31 13.68
C LEU A 250 2.62 14.89 14.98
N LYS A 251 2.50 15.79 15.97
CA LYS A 251 2.05 15.48 17.34
C LYS A 251 2.78 14.26 17.91
N GLY A 252 4.08 14.22 17.65
CA GLY A 252 4.97 13.12 17.99
C GLY A 252 5.78 13.39 19.27
N SER A 253 6.48 12.36 19.70
CA SER A 253 7.44 12.42 20.80
C SER A 253 8.88 12.44 20.25
N ILE A 254 9.80 13.06 20.98
CA ILE A 254 11.22 13.13 20.61
C ILE A 254 12.02 12.18 21.49
N ILE A 255 12.74 11.25 20.87
CA ILE A 255 13.73 10.38 21.52
C ILE A 255 15.10 11.03 21.35
N THR A 256 15.70 11.44 22.45
CA THR A 256 17.01 12.13 22.46
C THR A 256 17.81 11.73 23.71
N ASN A 257 19.13 11.90 23.66
CA ASN A 257 20.00 11.84 24.83
C ASN A 257 20.50 13.23 25.24
N ASP A 258 20.17 14.28 24.48
CA ASP A 258 20.56 15.65 24.77
C ASP A 258 19.59 16.27 25.79
N TRP A 259 20.13 16.61 26.96
CA TRP A 259 19.37 17.23 28.03
C TRP A 259 18.82 18.61 27.63
N ASN A 260 19.56 19.39 26.84
CA ASN A 260 19.12 20.71 26.38
C ASN A 260 17.94 20.60 25.42
N LEU A 261 18.02 19.68 24.45
CA LEU A 261 16.92 19.43 23.52
C LEU A 261 15.67 18.95 24.26
N ALA A 262 15.84 18.06 25.24
CA ALA A 262 14.74 17.56 26.06
C ALA A 262 14.07 18.67 26.88
N GLN A 263 14.85 19.57 27.49
CA GLN A 263 14.32 20.72 28.24
C GLN A 263 13.57 21.70 27.34
N VAL A 264 14.15 22.08 26.20
CA VAL A 264 13.50 23.01 25.25
C VAL A 264 12.20 22.42 24.70
N ALA A 265 12.20 21.13 24.34
CA ALA A 265 10.99 20.42 23.92
C ALA A 265 9.91 20.40 25.00
N GLY A 266 10.29 20.14 26.27
CA GLY A 266 9.37 20.16 27.39
C GLY A 266 8.73 21.53 27.62
N LEU A 267 9.49 22.62 27.48
CA LEU A 267 8.96 23.99 27.55
C LEU A 267 7.97 24.32 26.42
N GLN A 268 8.10 23.64 25.27
CA GLN A 268 7.18 23.76 24.13
C GLN A 268 5.97 22.82 24.23
N GLY A 269 5.85 22.06 25.32
CA GLY A 269 4.75 21.11 25.54
C GLY A 269 4.88 19.82 24.72
N LEU A 270 6.06 19.51 24.18
CA LEU A 270 6.33 18.29 23.45
C LEU A 270 6.73 17.16 24.41
N THR A 271 6.26 15.95 24.13
CA THR A 271 6.66 14.76 24.88
C THR A 271 8.06 14.33 24.49
N THR A 272 8.93 14.12 25.47
CA THR A 272 10.31 13.66 25.27
C THR A 272 10.53 12.30 25.93
N LEU A 273 11.37 11.50 25.30
CA LEU A 273 11.81 10.20 25.76
C LEU A 273 13.33 10.26 25.86
N ASN A 274 13.83 10.65 27.03
CA ASN A 274 15.25 10.73 27.30
C ASN A 274 15.78 9.36 27.72
N ILE A 275 16.66 8.75 26.92
CA ILE A 275 17.17 7.41 27.23
C ILE A 275 18.04 7.42 28.49
N ASN A 276 18.67 8.55 28.82
CA ASN A 276 19.44 8.66 30.07
C ASN A 276 18.56 8.44 31.29
N GLU A 277 17.34 8.98 31.28
CA GLU A 277 16.39 8.89 32.40
C GLU A 277 15.78 7.49 32.57
N LEU A 278 15.94 6.61 31.57
CA LEU A 278 15.48 5.21 31.63
C LEU A 278 16.49 4.28 32.31
N THR A 279 17.70 4.78 32.62
CA THR A 279 18.76 4.00 33.26
C THR A 279 18.88 4.47 34.70
N PHE A 280 18.66 3.57 35.66
CA PHE A 280 19.00 3.84 37.06
C PHE A 280 20.51 3.69 37.24
N GLU A 281 21.15 4.66 37.91
CA GLU A 281 22.55 4.55 38.39
C GLU A 281 22.70 3.48 39.47
#